data_AF-A0A6I9TIX7-F1
#
_entry.id   AF-A0A6I9TIX7-F1
#
_cell.length_a   1.000
_cell.length_b   1.000
_cell.length_c   1.000
_cell.angle_alpha   90.00
_cell.angle_beta   90.00
_cell.angle_gamma   90.00
#
_symmetry.space_group_name_H-M   'P 1'
#
loop_
_entity.id
_entity.type
_entity.pdbx_description
1 polymer ?
#
loop_
_entity_poly.entity_id
_entity_poly.type
_entity_poly.pdbx_seq_one_letter_code
_entity_poly.pdbx_strand_id
1 'polypeptide(L)'
;MPYDEVDQQEISDDDIGFPRRNRPSVHRLPSSSDRYSQKSPFTSRKGFQEVRKFLYGFSRAGIGICCLVLSTEAVGRKWRGQVGQYGFFFFAAGFLSIPLIAYPTRTCWRNLYKIISFIPLVYSIFILLPFVSESPRWLLRRGRSEEALEVLKRYARINGKELPLNISLLEPSGNEKNLAAGEGENNTSTIEKLWNTRWAAKRMSMVMLTGFGIGFVYYGVQLNVENLNFNLYFAVAINAMMEIPAVFIGSVLLMKFY
;
A
#
# COMPACT_ATOMS: atom_id res chain seq x y z
N MET A 1 -72.33 -2.92 -32.58
CA MET A 1 -72.73 -3.93 -33.57
C MET A 1 -71.54 -4.27 -34.43
N PRO A 2 -71.37 -5.55 -34.77
CA PRO A 2 -70.25 -6.38 -34.29
C PRO A 2 -69.70 -7.28 -35.41
N TYR A 3 -68.84 -8.23 -35.05
CA TYR A 3 -68.65 -9.62 -35.55
C TYR A 3 -67.34 -10.09 -34.87
N ASP A 4 -67.34 -10.66 -33.66
CA ASP A 4 -67.70 -12.04 -33.21
C ASP A 4 -66.96 -13.15 -34.00
N GLU A 5 -65.99 -13.79 -33.33
CA GLU A 5 -65.92 -15.22 -32.91
C GLU A 5 -65.34 -16.13 -34.02
N VAL A 6 -64.43 -17.06 -33.73
CA VAL A 6 -64.71 -18.40 -33.22
C VAL A 6 -63.48 -19.03 -32.53
N ASP A 7 -63.79 -19.74 -31.44
CA ASP A 7 -63.01 -20.67 -30.63
C ASP A 7 -62.13 -21.70 -31.35
N GLN A 8 -61.04 -22.09 -30.69
CA GLN A 8 -60.67 -23.50 -30.54
C GLN A 8 -59.89 -23.73 -29.24
N GLN A 9 -60.63 -24.06 -28.19
CA GLN A 9 -60.18 -24.86 -27.05
C GLN A 9 -60.10 -26.32 -27.51
N GLU A 10 -58.96 -26.99 -27.36
CA GLU A 10 -58.97 -28.45 -27.19
C GLU A 10 -57.76 -28.97 -26.39
N ILE A 11 -58.09 -29.28 -25.12
CA ILE A 11 -57.73 -30.49 -24.37
C ILE A 11 -56.32 -30.66 -23.78
N SER A 12 -56.38 -30.65 -22.44
CA SER A 12 -55.53 -31.24 -21.41
C SER A 12 -54.94 -32.62 -21.73
N ASP A 13 -53.63 -32.78 -21.49
CA ASP A 13 -52.98 -34.06 -21.17
C ASP A 13 -51.93 -33.83 -20.06
N ASP A 14 -52.40 -33.48 -18.85
CA ASP A 14 -51.69 -33.84 -17.61
C ASP A 14 -52.26 -35.21 -17.18
N ASP A 15 -51.45 -36.28 -17.30
CA ASP A 15 -51.40 -37.46 -16.41
C ASP A 15 -50.95 -38.74 -17.15
N ILE A 16 -49.65 -38.86 -17.42
CA ILE A 16 -49.01 -40.19 -17.45
C ILE A 16 -47.63 -40.10 -16.78
N GLY A 17 -47.58 -40.49 -15.51
CA GLY A 17 -46.34 -40.65 -14.76
C GLY A 17 -45.51 -41.83 -15.26
N PHE A 18 -44.28 -41.57 -15.73
CA PHE A 18 -43.18 -42.53 -15.77
C PHE A 18 -41.82 -41.81 -15.64
N PRO A 19 -40.80 -42.46 -15.02
CA PRO A 19 -39.62 -41.78 -14.46
C PRO A 19 -38.61 -41.35 -15.53
N ARG A 20 -38.01 -40.15 -15.39
CA ARG A 20 -36.91 -39.66 -16.24
C ARG A 20 -35.66 -40.53 -16.05
N ARG A 21 -35.51 -41.52 -16.92
CA ARG A 21 -34.36 -42.41 -17.03
C ARG A 21 -33.14 -41.64 -17.57
N ASN A 22 -32.00 -41.79 -16.89
CA ASN A 22 -30.65 -41.34 -17.24
C ASN A 22 -30.37 -41.23 -18.76
N ARG A 23 -30.11 -40.02 -19.26
CA ARG A 23 -29.34 -39.83 -20.51
C ARG A 23 -27.88 -39.50 -20.15
N PRO A 24 -26.89 -40.25 -20.68
CA PRO A 24 -25.48 -39.93 -20.46
C PRO A 24 -25.14 -38.59 -21.13
N SER A 25 -24.40 -37.76 -20.40
CA SER A 25 -23.94 -36.44 -20.81
C SER A 25 -23.03 -36.52 -22.03
N VAL A 26 -23.57 -36.15 -23.20
CA VAL A 26 -22.80 -35.93 -24.42
C VAL A 26 -21.83 -34.78 -24.15
N HIS A 27 -20.53 -35.06 -24.24
CA HIS A 27 -19.46 -34.07 -24.19
C HIS A 27 -19.72 -33.00 -25.27
N ARG A 28 -20.29 -31.87 -24.85
CA ARG A 28 -20.51 -30.70 -25.69
C ARG A 28 -19.16 -30.11 -26.04
N LEU A 29 -18.71 -30.27 -27.28
CA LEU A 29 -17.54 -29.54 -27.78
C LEU A 29 -17.80 -28.03 -27.63
N PRO A 30 -16.84 -27.26 -27.11
CA PRO A 30 -17.04 -25.83 -26.85
C PRO A 30 -17.37 -25.10 -28.16
N SER A 31 -18.40 -24.28 -28.11
CA SER A 31 -18.89 -23.53 -29.27
C SER A 31 -17.84 -22.51 -29.71
N SER A 32 -17.87 -22.08 -30.97
CA SER A 32 -16.98 -21.02 -31.48
C SER A 32 -17.08 -19.72 -30.67
N SER A 33 -18.21 -19.49 -29.97
CA SER A 33 -18.40 -18.34 -29.07
C SER A 33 -17.57 -18.46 -27.77
N ASP A 34 -17.35 -19.68 -27.26
CA ASP A 34 -16.55 -19.94 -26.07
C ASP A 34 -15.05 -19.74 -26.34
N ARG A 35 -14.60 -19.97 -27.58
CA ARG A 35 -13.21 -19.72 -28.00
C ARG A 35 -12.83 -18.23 -27.99
N TYR A 36 -13.78 -17.30 -28.12
CA TYR A 36 -13.51 -15.86 -27.99
C TYR A 36 -13.37 -15.39 -26.53
N SER A 37 -13.89 -16.16 -25.57
CA SER A 37 -13.72 -15.89 -24.13
C SER A 37 -12.38 -16.39 -23.59
N GLN A 38 -11.58 -17.06 -24.42
CA GLN A 38 -10.24 -17.54 -24.09
C GLN A 38 -9.14 -16.69 -24.73
N LYS A 39 -9.35 -15.36 -24.81
CA LYS A 39 -8.21 -14.45 -24.99
C LYS A 39 -7.46 -14.38 -23.66
N SER A 40 -6.16 -14.66 -23.71
CA SER A 40 -5.25 -14.60 -22.57
C SER A 40 -5.56 -13.38 -21.67
N PRO A 41 -5.46 -13.50 -20.33
CA PRO A 41 -5.77 -12.41 -19.40
C PRO A 41 -4.99 -11.12 -19.71
N PHE A 42 -3.87 -11.24 -20.44
CA PHE A 42 -3.02 -10.16 -20.89
C PHE A 42 -3.53 -9.38 -22.12
N THR A 43 -4.49 -9.92 -22.89
CA THR A 43 -5.02 -9.30 -24.13
C THR A 43 -6.33 -8.53 -23.90
N SER A 44 -6.94 -8.65 -22.71
CA SER A 44 -8.19 -7.94 -22.39
C SER A 44 -7.88 -6.58 -21.76
N ARG A 45 -8.62 -5.51 -22.13
CA ARG A 45 -8.52 -4.16 -21.53
C ARG A 45 -8.54 -4.17 -19.99
N LYS A 46 -9.10 -5.23 -19.38
CA LYS A 46 -9.12 -5.49 -17.94
C LYS A 46 -7.73 -5.86 -17.40
N GLY A 47 -6.97 -6.74 -18.06
CA GLY A 47 -5.63 -7.16 -17.60
C GLY A 47 -4.66 -5.98 -17.50
N PHE A 48 -4.69 -5.08 -18.48
CA PHE A 48 -3.89 -3.86 -18.44
C PHE A 48 -4.25 -2.94 -17.26
N GLN A 49 -5.54 -2.86 -16.89
CA GLN A 49 -5.97 -2.07 -15.73
C GLN A 49 -5.50 -2.69 -14.41
N GLU A 50 -5.54 -4.01 -14.28
CA GLU A 50 -5.08 -4.70 -13.07
C GLU A 50 -3.57 -4.60 -12.90
N VAL A 51 -2.78 -4.74 -13.98
CA VAL A 51 -1.33 -4.52 -13.93
C VAL A 51 -1.01 -3.08 -13.52
N ARG A 52 -1.74 -2.08 -14.04
CA ARG A 52 -1.56 -0.69 -13.66
C ARG A 52 -1.89 -0.43 -12.18
N LYS A 53 -2.97 -1.03 -11.65
CA LYS A 53 -3.32 -0.94 -10.22
C LYS A 53 -2.25 -1.59 -9.35
N PHE A 54 -1.74 -2.75 -9.76
CA PHE A 54 -0.66 -3.45 -9.06
C PHE A 54 0.62 -2.61 -9.01
N LEU A 55 1.06 -2.08 -10.15
CA LEU A 55 2.25 -1.24 -10.22
C LEU A 55 2.10 0.02 -9.36
N TYR A 56 0.94 0.68 -9.44
CA TYR A 56 0.65 1.84 -8.61
C TYR A 56 0.66 1.51 -7.10
N GLY A 57 0.14 0.34 -6.71
CA GLY A 57 0.21 -0.15 -5.34
C GLY A 57 1.64 -0.41 -4.87
N PHE A 58 2.44 -1.10 -5.71
CA PHE A 58 3.84 -1.41 -5.42
C PHE A 58 4.69 -0.15 -5.25
N SER A 59 4.56 0.82 -6.18
CA SER A 59 5.26 2.10 -6.09
C SER A 59 4.86 2.86 -4.83
N ARG A 60 3.57 2.90 -4.48
CA ARG A 60 3.11 3.61 -3.28
C ARG A 60 3.67 3.00 -1.99
N ALA A 61 3.72 1.66 -1.91
CA ALA A 61 4.32 0.97 -0.77
C ALA A 61 5.82 1.26 -0.65
N GLY A 62 6.57 1.19 -1.77
CA GLY A 62 7.99 1.51 -1.80
C GLY A 62 8.27 2.95 -1.38
N ILE A 63 7.54 3.92 -1.92
CA ILE A 63 7.68 5.34 -1.55
C ILE A 63 7.40 5.54 -0.06
N GLY A 64 6.34 4.95 0.48
CA GLY A 64 6.02 5.06 1.91
C GLY A 64 7.13 4.56 2.82
N ILE A 65 7.73 3.40 2.49
CA ILE A 65 8.86 2.84 3.24
C ILE A 65 10.07 3.76 3.16
N CYS A 66 10.45 4.22 1.96
CA CYS A 66 11.58 5.12 1.76
C CYS A 66 11.40 6.44 2.53
N CYS A 67 10.20 7.03 2.50
CA CYS A 67 9.88 8.26 3.24
C CYS A 67 9.99 8.07 4.76
N LEU A 68 9.51 6.94 5.29
CA LEU A 68 9.60 6.63 6.72
C LEU A 68 11.07 6.42 7.14
N VAL A 69 11.86 5.70 6.34
CA VAL A 69 13.28 5.50 6.59
C VAL A 69 14.01 6.84 6.59
N LEU A 70 13.82 7.67 5.56
CA LEU A 70 14.46 8.97 5.46
C LEU A 70 14.11 9.87 6.66
N SER A 71 12.83 9.90 7.05
CA SER A 71 12.36 10.71 8.18
C SER A 71 12.94 10.23 9.52
N THR A 72 13.01 8.91 9.74
CA THR A 72 13.59 8.33 10.96
C THR A 72 15.12 8.41 10.99
N GLU A 73 15.76 8.53 9.83
CA GLU A 73 17.19 8.72 9.74
C GLU A 73 17.63 10.15 10.06
N ALA A 74 16.83 11.14 9.61
CA ALA A 74 17.04 12.55 9.90
C ALA A 74 16.94 12.88 11.40
N VAL A 75 16.16 12.11 12.17
CA VAL A 75 15.98 12.33 13.61
C VAL A 75 16.80 11.40 14.51
N GLY A 76 17.08 11.87 15.73
CA GLY A 76 17.78 11.11 16.76
C GLY A 76 16.97 9.92 17.29
N ARG A 77 17.64 8.93 17.91
CA ARG A 77 17.03 7.67 18.40
C ARG A 77 15.78 7.87 19.27
N LYS A 78 15.77 8.91 20.12
CA LYS A 78 14.65 9.26 21.01
C LYS A 78 13.38 9.70 20.29
N TRP A 79 13.50 10.28 19.09
CA TRP A 79 12.37 10.89 18.37
C TRP A 79 11.83 10.02 17.22
N ARG A 80 12.49 8.89 16.92
CA ARG A 80 12.11 8.02 15.78
C ARG A 80 10.68 7.50 15.88
N GLY A 81 10.26 7.07 17.07
CA GLY A 81 8.88 6.61 17.30
C GLY A 81 7.86 7.71 17.05
N GLN A 82 8.15 8.93 17.51
CA GLN A 82 7.25 10.09 17.33
C GLN A 82 7.14 10.52 15.88
N VAL A 83 8.24 10.53 15.13
CA VAL A 83 8.21 10.86 13.69
C VAL A 83 7.38 9.86 12.91
N GLY A 84 7.51 8.56 13.22
CA GLY A 84 6.62 7.54 12.65
C GLY A 84 5.16 7.83 12.96
N GLN A 85 4.85 8.20 14.20
CA GLN A 85 3.49 8.49 14.64
C GLN A 85 2.87 9.72 13.96
N TYR A 86 3.65 10.79 13.77
CA TYR A 86 3.20 11.94 12.98
C TYR A 86 2.89 11.55 11.54
N GLY A 87 3.70 10.66 10.94
CA GLY A 87 3.42 10.10 9.61
C GLY A 87 2.07 9.39 9.53
N PHE A 88 1.76 8.52 10.50
CA PHE A 88 0.46 7.85 10.59
C PHE A 88 -0.69 8.81 10.85
N PHE A 89 -0.48 9.85 11.66
CA PHE A 89 -1.47 10.90 11.89
C PHE A 89 -1.84 11.63 10.60
N PHE A 90 -0.85 12.07 9.82
CA PHE A 90 -1.10 12.72 8.52
C PHE A 90 -1.77 11.77 7.53
N PHE A 91 -1.42 10.48 7.54
CA PHE A 91 -2.09 9.47 6.74
C PHE A 91 -3.58 9.34 7.10
N ALA A 92 -3.91 9.24 8.39
CA ALA A 92 -5.28 9.15 8.87
C ALA A 92 -6.09 10.42 8.54
N ALA A 93 -5.49 11.61 8.71
CA ALA A 93 -6.11 12.89 8.33
C ALA A 93 -6.39 12.96 6.82
N GLY A 94 -5.45 12.49 6.00
CA GLY A 94 -5.65 12.35 4.55
C GLY A 94 -6.79 11.38 4.23
N PHE A 95 -6.84 10.22 4.88
CA PHE A 95 -7.90 9.23 4.69
C PHE A 95 -9.28 9.77 5.08
N LEU A 96 -9.39 10.57 6.15
CA LEU A 96 -10.61 11.25 6.56
C LEU A 96 -11.05 12.35 5.58
N SER A 97 -10.10 13.02 4.92
CA SER A 97 -10.41 14.05 3.92
C SER A 97 -11.06 13.48 2.65
N ILE A 98 -10.79 12.21 2.30
CA ILE A 98 -11.30 11.56 1.10
C ILE A 98 -12.84 11.52 1.06
N PRO A 99 -13.55 10.96 2.06
CA PRO A 99 -15.02 10.97 2.06
C PRO A 99 -15.61 12.38 2.14
N LEU A 100 -14.92 13.33 2.80
CA LEU A 100 -15.34 14.72 2.89
C LEU A 100 -15.33 15.42 1.52
N ILE A 101 -14.29 15.17 0.70
CA ILE A 101 -14.18 15.69 -0.66
C ILE A 101 -15.11 14.94 -1.62
N ALA A 102 -15.32 13.64 -1.37
CA ALA A 102 -16.18 12.80 -2.20
C ALA A 102 -17.68 13.12 -2.06
N TYR A 103 -18.13 13.61 -0.91
CA TYR A 103 -19.54 14.00 -0.67
C TYR A 103 -20.04 15.11 -1.62
N PRO A 104 -19.34 16.25 -1.82
CA PRO A 104 -19.76 17.30 -2.75
C PRO A 104 -19.49 16.97 -4.22
N THR A 105 -18.54 16.08 -4.53
CA THR A 105 -18.16 15.75 -5.93
C THR A 105 -18.86 14.49 -6.49
N ARG A 106 -19.95 14.04 -5.85
CA ARG A 106 -20.73 12.85 -6.21
C ARG A 106 -21.12 12.78 -7.69
N THR A 107 -21.39 13.91 -8.31
CA THR A 107 -21.86 13.99 -9.71
C THR A 107 -20.77 13.66 -10.73
N CYS A 108 -19.48 13.75 -10.37
CA CYS A 108 -18.37 13.57 -11.31
C CYS A 108 -17.17 12.87 -10.65
N TRP A 109 -17.15 11.52 -10.68
CA TRP A 109 -16.03 10.71 -10.18
C TRP A 109 -14.66 11.14 -10.75
N ARG A 110 -14.62 11.60 -12.00
CA ARG A 110 -13.39 12.10 -12.65
C ARG A 110 -12.80 13.31 -11.96
N ASN A 111 -13.64 14.21 -11.42
CA ASN A 111 -13.16 15.41 -10.73
C ASN A 111 -12.57 15.05 -9.36
N LEU A 112 -13.14 14.05 -8.67
CA LEU A 112 -12.57 13.50 -7.44
C LEU A 112 -11.14 13.00 -7.66
N TYR A 113 -10.89 12.19 -8.70
CA TYR A 113 -9.53 11.72 -9.02
C TYR A 113 -8.56 12.87 -9.37
N LYS A 114 -9.03 13.92 -10.07
CA LYS A 114 -8.20 15.09 -10.38
C LYS A 114 -7.77 15.80 -9.10
N ILE A 115 -8.70 16.06 -8.19
CA ILE A 115 -8.42 16.76 -6.93
C ILE A 115 -7.45 15.95 -6.07
N ILE A 116 -7.72 14.65 -5.89
CA ILE A 116 -6.88 13.75 -5.09
C ILE A 116 -5.47 13.60 -5.68
N SER A 117 -5.32 13.68 -7.00
CA SER A 117 -4.00 13.56 -7.65
C SER A 117 -3.25 14.89 -7.67
N PHE A 118 -3.94 16.01 -7.86
CA PHE A 118 -3.32 17.32 -8.03
C PHE A 118 -2.79 17.90 -6.71
N ILE A 119 -3.55 17.79 -5.62
CA ILE A 119 -3.17 18.30 -4.30
C ILE A 119 -1.81 17.74 -3.82
N PRO A 120 -1.60 16.41 -3.76
CA PRO A 120 -0.33 15.85 -3.30
C PRO A 120 0.81 16.09 -4.31
N LEU A 121 0.53 16.23 -5.61
CA LEU A 121 1.55 16.55 -6.60
C LEU A 121 2.09 17.96 -6.40
N VAL A 122 1.21 18.94 -6.21
CA VAL A 122 1.59 20.32 -5.87
C VAL A 122 2.34 20.33 -4.54
N TYR A 123 1.83 19.67 -3.50
CA TYR A 123 2.51 19.57 -2.21
C TYR A 123 3.92 18.96 -2.34
N SER A 124 4.07 17.87 -3.10
CA SER A 124 5.37 17.22 -3.29
C SER A 124 6.37 18.11 -4.01
N ILE A 125 5.94 18.85 -5.03
CA ILE A 125 6.83 19.68 -5.84
C ILE A 125 7.25 20.94 -5.06
N PHE A 126 6.30 21.63 -4.43
CA PHE A 126 6.56 22.92 -3.82
C PHE A 126 7.11 22.83 -2.40
N ILE A 127 6.72 21.81 -1.64
CA ILE A 127 7.08 21.70 -0.21
C ILE A 127 8.12 20.60 0.01
N LEU A 128 7.94 19.42 -0.59
CA LEU A 128 8.81 18.28 -0.28
C LEU A 128 10.19 18.39 -0.96
N LEU A 129 10.24 18.61 -2.27
CA LEU A 129 11.50 18.67 -3.02
C LEU A 129 12.54 19.68 -2.48
N PRO A 130 12.19 20.93 -2.13
CA PRO A 130 13.19 21.90 -1.65
C PRO A 130 13.63 21.65 -0.19
N PHE A 131 12.83 20.93 0.60
CA PHE A 131 13.11 20.68 2.01
C PHE A 131 13.80 19.33 2.26
N VAL A 132 13.61 18.35 1.36
CA VAL A 132 14.23 17.04 1.46
C VAL A 132 15.73 17.17 1.20
N SER A 133 16.52 17.07 2.27
CA SER A 133 17.96 16.85 2.20
C SER A 133 18.23 15.36 2.29
N GLU A 134 19.25 14.87 1.59
CA GLU A 134 19.64 13.46 1.67
C GLU A 134 20.00 13.04 3.11
N SER A 135 19.81 11.76 3.42
CA SER A 135 20.10 11.24 4.76
C SER A 135 21.59 11.42 5.10
N PRO A 136 21.93 12.08 6.21
CA PRO A 136 23.32 12.26 6.62
C PRO A 136 24.02 10.92 6.91
N ARG A 137 23.26 9.87 7.30
CA ARG A 137 23.81 8.52 7.51
C ARG A 137 24.17 7.83 6.20
N TRP A 138 23.37 8.03 5.16
CA TRP A 138 23.64 7.44 3.84
C TRP A 138 24.87 8.08 3.19
N LEU A 139 24.98 9.42 3.28
CA LEU A 139 26.14 10.17 2.81
C LEU A 139 27.44 9.69 3.49
N LEU A 140 27.39 9.43 4.81
CA LEU A 140 28.52 8.87 5.56
C LEU A 140 28.94 7.47 5.08
N ARG A 141 27.99 6.56 4.85
CA ARG A 141 28.29 5.22 4.33
C ARG A 141 28.90 5.25 2.93
N ARG A 142 28.54 6.26 2.12
CA ARG A 142 29.07 6.45 0.77
C ARG A 142 30.43 7.16 0.73
N GLY A 143 30.99 7.53 1.89
CA GLY A 143 32.26 8.25 2.01
C GLY A 143 32.17 9.75 1.68
N ARG A 144 30.97 10.30 1.52
CA ARG A 144 30.73 11.74 1.27
C ARG A 144 30.57 12.50 2.58
N SER A 145 31.63 12.50 3.39
CA SER A 145 31.62 13.03 4.76
C SER A 145 31.38 14.54 4.83
N GLU A 146 31.86 15.30 3.83
CA GLU A 146 31.71 16.76 3.77
C GLU A 146 30.24 17.18 3.59
N GLU A 147 29.53 16.55 2.65
CA GLU A 147 28.11 16.80 2.41
C GLU A 147 27.24 16.38 3.60
N ALA A 148 27.58 15.27 4.25
CA ALA A 148 26.91 14.86 5.49
C ALA A 148 27.05 15.91 6.59
N LEU A 149 28.22 16.55 6.69
CA LEU A 149 28.52 17.59 7.67
C LEU A 149 27.77 18.90 7.32
N GLU A 150 27.64 19.25 6.04
CA GLU A 150 26.84 20.40 5.60
C GLU A 150 25.35 20.23 5.94
N VAL A 151 24.77 19.06 5.65
CA VAL A 151 23.39 18.73 6.01
C VAL A 151 23.20 18.79 7.53
N LEU A 152 24.15 18.26 8.30
CA LEU A 152 24.08 18.29 9.76
C LEU A 152 24.17 19.72 10.31
N LYS A 153 25.06 20.57 9.75
CA LYS A 153 25.16 22.00 10.07
C LYS A 153 23.84 22.73 9.80
N ARG A 154 23.18 22.45 8.67
CA ARG A 154 21.86 23.01 8.34
C ARG A 154 20.82 22.61 9.39
N TYR A 155 20.77 21.33 9.78
CA TYR A 155 19.86 20.87 10.83
C TYR A 155 20.16 21.46 12.21
N ALA A 156 21.43 21.64 12.56
CA ALA A 156 21.81 22.24 13.82
C ALA A 156 21.44 23.72 13.89
N ARG A 157 21.61 24.46 12.78
CA ARG A 157 21.13 25.84 12.64
C ARG A 157 19.62 25.96 12.81
N ILE A 158 18.85 25.05 12.20
CA ILE A 158 17.38 25.01 12.34
C ILE A 158 16.99 24.69 13.79
N ASN A 159 17.72 23.81 14.47
CA ASN A 159 17.46 23.42 15.86
C ASN A 159 18.07 24.40 16.89
N GLY A 160 18.69 25.50 16.47
CA GLY A 160 19.31 26.48 17.35
C GLY A 160 20.46 25.94 18.21
N LYS A 161 21.10 24.85 17.79
CA LYS A 161 22.26 24.25 18.48
C LYS A 161 23.50 24.37 17.60
N GLU A 162 24.64 24.69 18.18
CA GLU A 162 25.92 24.64 17.49
C GLU A 162 26.49 23.22 17.59
N LEU A 163 26.89 22.65 16.44
CA LEU A 163 27.65 21.41 16.42
C LEU A 163 29.08 21.69 16.89
N PRO A 164 29.65 20.87 17.79
CA PRO A 164 31.05 21.01 18.12
C PRO A 164 31.89 20.78 16.84
N LEU A 165 32.73 21.76 16.53
CA LEU A 165 33.59 21.84 15.33
C LEU A 165 34.55 20.64 15.16
N ASN A 166 34.67 19.77 16.17
CA ASN A 166 35.61 18.66 16.27
C ASN A 166 35.00 17.27 15.99
N ILE A 167 33.81 17.19 15.39
CA ILE A 167 33.32 15.90 14.87
C ILE A 167 33.93 15.73 13.47
N SER A 168 35.22 15.36 13.42
CA SER A 168 35.70 14.52 12.33
C SER A 168 34.86 13.25 12.42
N LEU A 169 33.79 13.19 11.64
CA LEU A 169 32.97 12.00 11.46
C LEU A 169 33.96 10.94 11.02
N LEU A 170 34.34 10.08 11.97
CA LEU A 170 35.36 9.04 11.83
C LEU A 170 35.34 8.53 10.40
N GLU A 171 36.47 8.71 9.72
CA GLU A 171 36.84 7.87 8.58
C GLU A 171 36.32 6.47 8.88
N PRO A 172 35.44 5.88 8.04
CA PRO A 172 35.05 4.50 8.25
C PRO A 172 36.32 3.69 8.12
N SER A 173 36.88 3.32 9.27
CA SER A 173 38.05 2.48 9.42
C SER A 173 37.96 1.33 8.43
N GLY A 174 38.79 1.39 7.38
CA GLY A 174 39.36 0.33 6.54
C GLY A 174 38.53 -0.82 5.98
N ASN A 175 37.35 -1.14 6.50
CA ASN A 175 36.80 -2.50 6.42
C ASN A 175 35.49 -2.61 5.64
N GLU A 176 34.74 -1.52 5.41
CA GLU A 176 33.50 -1.58 4.61
C GLU A 176 33.72 -1.36 3.10
N LYS A 177 34.87 -0.81 2.69
CA LYS A 177 35.20 -0.65 1.25
C LYS A 177 35.38 -1.98 0.51
N ASN A 178 35.63 -3.08 1.24
CA ASN A 178 35.77 -4.42 0.65
C ASN A 178 34.44 -5.10 0.31
N LEU A 179 33.28 -4.52 0.69
CA LEU A 179 31.97 -5.10 0.37
C LEU A 179 31.37 -4.63 -0.96
N ALA A 180 31.90 -3.54 -1.54
CA ALA A 180 31.40 -2.98 -2.79
C ALA A 180 32.24 -3.34 -4.02
N ALA A 181 33.44 -3.92 -3.84
CA ALA A 181 34.39 -4.18 -4.93
C ALA A 181 34.55 -5.67 -5.30
N GLY A 182 33.81 -6.58 -4.67
CA GLY A 182 33.92 -8.02 -4.89
C GLY A 182 32.55 -8.65 -5.14
N GLU A 183 31.96 -8.39 -6.30
CA GLU A 183 30.65 -8.94 -6.69
C GLU A 183 30.78 -10.21 -7.56
N GLY A 184 31.93 -10.89 -7.51
CA GLY A 184 32.24 -12.04 -8.36
C GLY A 184 32.35 -13.42 -7.69
N GLU A 185 32.48 -13.55 -6.36
CA GLU A 185 32.97 -14.80 -5.77
C GLU A 185 32.38 -15.13 -4.37
N ASN A 186 31.12 -14.74 -4.07
CA ASN A 186 30.63 -14.68 -2.68
C ASN A 186 29.28 -15.37 -2.42
N ASN A 187 28.74 -16.14 -3.36
CA ASN A 187 27.41 -16.74 -3.17
C ASN A 187 27.38 -17.79 -2.05
N THR A 188 28.50 -18.43 -1.74
CA THR A 188 28.63 -19.41 -0.65
C THR A 188 28.77 -18.75 0.73
N SER A 189 29.51 -17.64 0.84
CA SER A 189 29.71 -16.91 2.12
C SER A 189 28.50 -16.07 2.56
N THR A 190 27.59 -15.77 1.63
CA THR A 190 26.34 -15.04 1.91
C THR A 190 25.31 -15.93 2.61
N ILE A 191 25.23 -17.22 2.25
CA ILE A 191 24.28 -18.18 2.82
C ILE A 191 24.66 -18.57 4.25
N GLU A 192 25.96 -18.69 4.56
CA GLU A 192 26.43 -18.92 5.94
C GLU A 192 26.18 -17.70 6.85
N LYS A 193 26.34 -16.47 6.32
CA LYS A 193 25.93 -15.25 7.03
C LYS A 193 24.43 -15.19 7.27
N LEU A 194 23.60 -15.67 6.33
CA LEU A 194 22.15 -15.80 6.52
C LEU A 194 21.78 -16.76 7.66
N TRP A 195 22.58 -17.80 7.88
CA TRP A 195 22.32 -18.80 8.92
C TRP A 195 22.61 -18.27 10.33
N ASN A 196 23.64 -17.44 10.49
CA ASN A 196 23.87 -16.66 11.72
C ASN A 196 22.79 -15.57 11.91
N THR A 197 22.16 -15.16 10.80
CA THR A 197 21.02 -14.24 10.75
C THR A 197 19.70 -14.93 11.12
N ARG A 198 19.66 -16.22 11.49
CA ARG A 198 18.42 -16.94 11.87
C ARG A 198 17.54 -16.20 12.88
N TRP A 199 18.14 -15.49 13.83
CA TRP A 199 17.38 -14.63 14.76
C TRP A 199 16.68 -13.47 14.04
N ALA A 200 17.40 -12.75 13.18
CA ALA A 200 16.82 -11.64 12.42
C ALA A 200 15.86 -12.14 11.33
N ALA A 201 16.15 -13.27 10.68
CA ALA A 201 15.26 -13.93 9.72
C ALA A 201 13.97 -14.44 10.39
N LYS A 202 14.06 -15.02 11.60
CA LYS A 202 12.89 -15.40 12.40
C LYS A 202 12.07 -14.17 12.80
N ARG A 203 12.73 -13.09 13.20
CA ARG A 203 12.07 -11.81 13.51
C ARG A 203 11.39 -11.20 12.29
N MET A 204 12.06 -11.20 11.13
CA MET A 204 11.49 -10.74 9.86
C MET A 204 10.30 -11.61 9.45
N SER A 205 10.41 -12.93 9.55
CA SER A 205 9.33 -13.87 9.26
C SER A 205 8.11 -13.66 10.17
N MET A 206 8.32 -13.47 11.49
CA MET A 206 7.24 -13.12 12.42
C MET A 206 6.57 -11.80 12.02
N VAL A 207 7.34 -10.76 11.70
CA VAL A 207 6.80 -9.47 11.25
C VAL A 207 6.04 -9.60 9.94
N MET A 208 6.52 -10.42 8.99
CA MET A 208 5.82 -10.70 7.74
C MET A 208 4.49 -11.42 7.98
N LEU A 209 4.47 -12.43 8.86
CA LEU A 209 3.26 -13.19 9.18
C LEU A 209 2.23 -12.31 9.90
N THR A 210 2.69 -11.51 10.86
CA THR A 210 1.84 -10.52 11.55
C THR A 210 1.30 -9.48 10.58
N GLY A 211 2.14 -8.94 9.70
CA GLY A 211 1.73 -8.00 8.66
C GLY A 211 0.72 -8.60 7.67
N PHE A 212 0.92 -9.85 7.28
CA PHE A 212 -0.02 -10.59 6.44
C PHE A 212 -1.37 -10.79 7.14
N GLY A 213 -1.37 -11.18 8.42
CA GLY A 213 -2.59 -11.33 9.22
C GLY A 213 -3.36 -10.01 9.36
N ILE A 214 -2.65 -8.92 9.70
CA ILE A 214 -3.25 -7.58 9.79
C ILE A 214 -3.84 -7.17 8.44
N GLY A 215 -3.10 -7.36 7.34
CA GLY A 215 -3.59 -7.04 5.99
C GLY A 215 -4.81 -7.85 5.61
N PHE A 216 -4.82 -9.16 5.89
CA PHE A 216 -5.95 -10.03 5.62
C PHE A 216 -7.21 -9.60 6.37
N VAL A 217 -7.09 -9.28 7.66
CA VAL A 217 -8.21 -8.79 8.48
C VAL A 217 -8.68 -7.41 7.97
N TYR A 218 -7.76 -6.48 7.73
CA TYR A 218 -8.08 -5.13 7.28
C TYR A 218 -8.84 -5.14 5.95
N TYR A 219 -8.28 -5.80 4.92
CA TYR A 219 -8.94 -5.89 3.61
C TYR A 219 -10.18 -6.79 3.66
N GLY A 220 -10.22 -7.83 4.50
CA GLY A 220 -11.39 -8.67 4.70
C GLY A 220 -12.60 -7.87 5.21
N VAL A 221 -12.38 -6.97 6.18
CA VAL A 221 -13.43 -6.06 6.68
C VAL A 221 -13.88 -5.07 5.59
N GLN A 222 -12.95 -4.52 4.81
CA GLN A 222 -13.27 -3.59 3.72
C GLN A 222 -14.06 -4.22 2.57
N LEU A 223 -13.75 -5.47 2.22
CA LEU A 223 -14.49 -6.21 1.20
C LEU A 223 -15.90 -6.58 1.68
N ASN A 224 -16.08 -6.80 2.99
CA ASN A 224 -17.40 -7.07 3.56
C ASN A 224 -18.25 -5.80 3.72
N VAL A 225 -17.64 -4.61 3.81
CA VAL A 225 -18.34 -3.33 3.90
C VAL A 225 -19.30 -3.08 2.73
N GLU A 226 -19.03 -3.63 1.54
CA GLU A 226 -19.94 -3.53 0.38
C GLU A 226 -21.21 -4.39 0.53
N ASN A 227 -21.19 -5.45 1.35
CA ASN A 227 -22.35 -6.30 1.63
C ASN A 227 -23.26 -5.74 2.73
N LEU A 228 -22.79 -4.76 3.49
CA LEU A 228 -23.62 -4.03 4.43
C LEU A 228 -24.44 -2.99 3.65
N ASN A 229 -25.77 -3.00 3.80
CA ASN A 229 -26.70 -2.04 3.19
C ASN A 229 -26.50 -0.56 3.65
N PHE A 230 -25.34 -0.22 4.21
CA PHE A 230 -24.97 1.13 4.63
C PHE A 230 -24.35 1.93 3.47
N ASN A 231 -24.43 3.25 3.58
CA ASN A 231 -23.79 4.14 2.61
C ASN A 231 -22.26 3.98 2.69
N LEU A 232 -21.61 3.56 1.58
CA LEU A 232 -20.16 3.32 1.49
C LEU A 232 -19.32 4.49 2.02
N TYR A 233 -19.75 5.72 1.78
CA TYR A 233 -19.05 6.93 2.25
C TYR A 233 -19.05 7.03 3.78
N PHE A 234 -20.14 6.61 4.42
CA PHE A 234 -20.28 6.61 5.88
C PHE A 234 -19.43 5.51 6.53
N ALA A 235 -19.38 4.32 5.91
CA ALA A 235 -18.51 3.23 6.38
C ALA A 235 -17.03 3.62 6.30
N VAL A 236 -16.59 4.24 5.19
CA VAL A 236 -15.22 4.75 5.05
C VAL A 236 -14.93 5.87 6.06
N ALA A 237 -15.89 6.76 6.32
CA ALA A 237 -15.73 7.83 7.29
C ALA A 237 -15.58 7.30 8.73
N ILE A 238 -16.37 6.29 9.13
CA ILE A 238 -16.23 5.65 10.45
C ILE A 238 -14.86 4.97 10.57
N ASN A 239 -14.43 4.22 9.55
CA ASN A 239 -13.10 3.59 9.57
C ASN A 239 -12.00 4.65 9.74
N ALA A 240 -12.05 5.73 8.97
CA ALA A 240 -11.08 6.83 9.10
C ALA A 240 -11.12 7.51 10.48
N MET A 241 -12.32 7.65 11.06
CA MET A 241 -12.49 8.24 12.39
C MET A 241 -11.90 7.35 13.48
N MET A 242 -12.01 6.02 13.37
CA MET A 242 -11.44 5.08 14.35
C MET A 242 -9.90 5.06 14.34
N GLU A 243 -9.27 5.43 13.22
CA GLU A 243 -7.80 5.53 13.14
C GLU A 243 -7.23 6.65 14.01
N ILE A 244 -7.96 7.76 14.22
CA ILE A 244 -7.45 8.92 14.98
C ILE A 244 -7.23 8.58 16.47
N PRO A 245 -8.20 7.97 17.19
CA PRO A 245 -7.96 7.48 18.55
C PRO A 245 -6.85 6.44 18.62
N ALA A 246 -6.75 5.54 17.65
CA ALA A 246 -5.70 4.52 17.62
C ALA A 246 -4.29 5.15 17.54
N VAL A 247 -4.13 6.15 16.68
CA VAL A 247 -2.87 6.93 16.58
C VAL A 247 -2.61 7.72 17.87
N PHE A 248 -3.63 8.27 18.52
CA PHE A 248 -3.43 8.98 19.78
C PHE A 248 -2.93 8.04 20.89
N ILE A 249 -3.56 6.87 21.06
CA ILE A 249 -3.16 5.85 22.03
C ILE A 249 -1.73 5.39 21.74
N GLY A 250 -1.38 5.16 20.47
CA GLY A 250 -0.03 4.77 20.08
C GLY A 250 1.03 5.82 20.46
N SER A 251 0.72 7.12 20.31
CA SER A 251 1.63 8.20 20.72
C SER A 251 1.85 8.23 22.23
N VAL A 252 0.77 8.10 23.01
CA VAL A 252 0.83 8.06 24.48
C VAL A 252 1.62 6.85 24.98
N LEU A 253 1.41 5.69 24.37
CA LEU A 253 2.13 4.47 24.70
C LEU A 253 3.64 4.63 24.42
N LEU A 254 4.00 5.18 23.26
CA LEU A 254 5.39 5.42 22.88
C LEU A 254 6.11 6.42 23.81
N MET A 255 5.40 7.43 24.32
CA MET A 255 5.96 8.35 25.32
C MET A 255 6.16 7.69 26.69
N LYS A 256 5.40 6.64 27.02
CA LYS A 256 5.45 6.00 28.35
C LYS A 256 6.52 4.92 28.47
N PHE A 257 6.91 4.28 27.37
CA PHE A 257 7.92 3.21 27.34
C PHE A 257 9.33 3.69 26.94
N TYR A 258 9.56 5.00 26.83
CA TYR A 258 10.86 5.61 26.48
C TYR A 258 11.22 6.74 27.45
#